data_AF-A0A1G2W5S0-F1
#
_entry.id   AF-A0A1G2W5S0-F1
#
_cell.length_a   1.000
_cell.length_b   1.000
_cell.length_c   1.000
_cell.angle_alpha   90.00
_cell.angle_beta   90.00
_cell.angle_gamma   90.00
#
_symmetry.space_group_name_H-M   'P 1'
#
loop_
_entity.id
_entity.type
_entity.pdbx_description
1 polymer ?
#
loop_
_entity_poly.entity_id
_entity_poly.type
_entity_poly.pdbx_seq_one_letter_code
_entity_poly.pdbx_strand_id
1 'polypeptide(L)'
;MRIAVITPYFKEPLEQLRLCHESVAAQTQADVTHFMVADGHPRAEIDSWPVRHLTLPWNHGDYGDTPRAVAAMSASSQGFDAIAFLDADNWYDPDHLATLVRLQAETKAHIVTATRRLIRPDGSVLAVCKQSNGVDFCDMNCFFITRPAFAAIGAWAFKDPRASIVDDYVLWGLIRNSNAKLAHSAEPTVNYRTMWAMTYIEHGEEPPPGSRCMLRSPDEPYPKMFDYWTARRMHEAGLELT
;
A
#
# COMPACT_ATOMS: atom_id res chain seq x y z
N MET A 1 2.81 -3.69 -21.95
CA MET A 1 2.37 -4.45 -20.76
C MET A 1 1.19 -3.69 -20.20
N ARG A 2 0.01 -4.32 -20.07
CA ARG A 2 -1.18 -3.69 -19.49
C ARG A 2 -1.10 -3.75 -17.97
N ILE A 3 -1.10 -2.60 -17.30
CA ILE A 3 -0.89 -2.50 -15.84
C ILE A 3 -2.17 -2.01 -15.18
N ALA A 4 -2.63 -2.75 -14.16
CA ALA A 4 -3.69 -2.29 -13.28
C ALA A 4 -3.06 -1.69 -12.02
N VAL A 5 -3.27 -0.40 -11.78
CA VAL A 5 -2.97 0.22 -10.48
C VAL A 5 -4.25 0.21 -9.67
N ILE A 6 -4.22 -0.33 -8.46
CA ILE A 6 -5.39 -0.52 -7.62
C ILE A 6 -5.27 0.33 -6.36
N THR A 7 -6.24 1.22 -6.18
CA THR A 7 -6.34 2.11 -5.04
C THR A 7 -7.63 1.86 -4.27
N PRO A 8 -7.57 1.21 -3.10
CA PRO A 8 -8.71 1.19 -2.20
C PRO A 8 -8.87 2.57 -1.56
N TYR A 9 -10.11 2.99 -1.34
CA TYR A 9 -10.40 4.21 -0.61
C TYR A 9 -11.65 4.04 0.25
N PHE A 10 -11.75 4.85 1.30
CA PHE A 10 -12.89 4.87 2.20
C PHE A 10 -13.38 6.30 2.42
N LYS A 11 -12.71 7.09 3.27
CA LYS A 11 -13.17 8.41 3.72
C LYS A 11 -12.12 9.50 3.56
N GLU A 12 -11.07 9.23 2.80
CA GLU A 12 -10.03 10.20 2.50
C GLU A 12 -10.67 11.44 1.85
N PRO A 13 -10.18 12.65 2.17
CA PRO A 13 -10.57 13.87 1.49
C PRO A 13 -10.40 13.79 -0.02
N LEU A 14 -11.28 14.45 -0.77
CA LEU A 14 -11.30 14.36 -2.23
C LEU A 14 -9.98 14.84 -2.86
N GLU A 15 -9.31 15.82 -2.26
CA GLU A 15 -8.01 16.30 -2.69
C GLU A 15 -6.90 15.25 -2.55
N GLN A 16 -6.96 14.37 -1.56
CA GLN A 16 -6.00 13.27 -1.43
C GLN A 16 -6.24 12.22 -2.51
N LEU A 17 -7.50 11.84 -2.71
CA LEU A 17 -7.90 10.93 -3.79
C LEU A 17 -7.50 11.46 -5.16
N ARG A 18 -7.64 12.77 -5.37
CA ARG A 18 -7.25 13.43 -6.61
C ARG A 18 -5.74 13.39 -6.82
N LEU A 19 -4.95 13.71 -5.79
CA LEU A 19 -3.48 13.62 -5.87
C LEU A 19 -3.01 12.20 -6.21
N CYS A 20 -3.57 11.20 -5.52
CA CYS A 20 -3.30 9.79 -5.80
C CYS A 20 -3.64 9.45 -7.26
N HIS A 21 -4.85 9.79 -7.71
CA HIS A 21 -5.31 9.57 -9.08
C HIS A 21 -4.42 10.25 -10.14
N GLU A 22 -4.14 11.53 -9.97
CA GLU A 22 -3.32 12.32 -10.88
C GLU A 22 -1.91 11.75 -11.00
N SER A 23 -1.34 11.21 -9.91
CA SER A 23 -0.01 10.58 -9.95
C SER A 23 0.04 9.30 -10.78
N VAL A 24 -1.07 8.55 -10.83
CA VAL A 24 -1.21 7.36 -11.69
C VAL A 24 -1.47 7.78 -13.13
N ALA A 25 -2.31 8.80 -13.35
CA ALA A 25 -2.60 9.31 -14.69
C ALA A 25 -1.38 9.95 -15.36
N ALA A 26 -0.48 10.53 -14.57
CA ALA A 26 0.76 11.17 -15.04
C ALA A 26 1.92 10.19 -15.28
N GLN A 27 1.71 8.88 -15.12
CA GLN A 27 2.77 7.89 -15.34
C GLN A 27 3.24 7.91 -16.80
N THR A 28 4.56 7.92 -16.98
CA THR A 28 5.22 7.85 -18.29
C THR A 28 5.10 6.48 -18.96
N GLN A 29 4.76 5.45 -18.20
CA GLN A 29 4.51 4.09 -18.69
C GLN A 29 3.19 4.03 -19.48
N ALA A 30 3.24 3.46 -20.67
CA ALA A 30 2.04 3.23 -21.49
C ALA A 30 1.14 2.10 -20.91
N ASP A 31 -0.14 2.14 -21.28
CA ASP A 31 -1.17 1.13 -20.97
C ASP A 31 -1.43 0.89 -19.48
N VAL A 32 -1.51 1.97 -18.72
CA VAL A 32 -1.90 1.97 -17.30
C VAL A 32 -3.40 2.19 -17.16
N THR A 33 -4.05 1.39 -16.33
CA THR A 33 -5.45 1.58 -15.94
C THR A 33 -5.56 1.66 -14.44
N HIS A 34 -6.13 2.75 -13.95
CA HIS A 34 -6.36 2.95 -12.53
C HIS A 34 -7.73 2.38 -12.14
N PHE A 35 -7.74 1.45 -11.19
CA PHE A 35 -8.92 0.99 -10.47
C PHE A 35 -8.99 1.72 -9.14
N MET A 36 -10.09 2.45 -8.92
CA MET A 36 -10.38 3.02 -7.61
C MET A 36 -11.54 2.23 -7.00
N VAL A 37 -11.38 1.76 -5.76
CA VAL A 37 -12.35 0.86 -5.14
C VAL A 37 -12.85 1.47 -3.83
N ALA A 38 -14.13 1.82 -3.80
CA ALA A 38 -14.77 2.36 -2.59
C ALA A 38 -15.09 1.23 -1.61
N ASP A 39 -14.60 1.31 -0.38
CA ASP A 39 -14.90 0.35 0.69
C ASP A 39 -16.14 0.78 1.49
N GLY A 40 -17.33 0.70 0.88
CA GLY A 40 -18.59 1.05 1.55
C GLY A 40 -18.87 2.56 1.67
N HIS A 41 -18.04 3.42 1.08
CA HIS A 41 -18.25 4.87 1.07
C HIS A 41 -17.91 5.51 -0.28
N PRO A 42 -18.70 5.22 -1.34
CA PRO A 42 -18.43 5.73 -2.67
C PRO A 42 -18.61 7.24 -2.76
N ARG A 43 -17.77 7.89 -3.57
CA ARG A 43 -17.86 9.31 -3.94
C ARG A 43 -18.29 9.47 -5.39
N ALA A 44 -19.37 10.21 -5.63
CA ALA A 44 -19.92 10.42 -6.97
C ALA A 44 -18.96 11.18 -7.89
N GLU A 45 -18.06 12.00 -7.33
CA GLU A 45 -17.05 12.72 -8.08
C GLU A 45 -16.12 11.78 -8.86
N ILE A 46 -15.84 10.59 -8.31
CA ILE A 46 -14.93 9.60 -8.90
C ILE A 46 -15.54 8.92 -10.12
N ASP A 47 -16.88 8.86 -10.24
CA ASP A 47 -17.56 8.33 -11.42
C ASP A 47 -17.24 9.13 -12.69
N SER A 48 -16.83 10.39 -12.53
CA SER A 48 -16.43 11.27 -13.64
C SER A 48 -14.94 11.15 -14.03
N TRP A 49 -14.13 10.46 -13.22
CA TRP A 49 -12.70 10.33 -13.44
C TRP A 49 -12.41 9.22 -14.46
N PRO A 50 -11.28 9.27 -15.20
CA PRO A 50 -10.88 8.23 -16.14
C PRO A 50 -10.32 7.00 -15.41
N VAL A 51 -11.13 6.40 -14.53
CA VAL A 51 -10.79 5.23 -13.72
C VAL A 51 -11.82 4.13 -13.90
N ARG A 52 -11.47 2.93 -13.46
CA ARG A 52 -12.42 1.85 -13.23
C ARG A 52 -12.88 1.93 -11.79
N HIS A 53 -14.01 2.60 -11.59
CA HIS A 53 -14.59 2.75 -10.27
C HIS A 53 -15.38 1.49 -9.90
N LEU A 54 -14.97 0.82 -8.82
CA LEU A 54 -15.71 -0.28 -8.23
C LEU A 54 -16.22 0.16 -6.85
N THR A 55 -17.48 -0.13 -6.53
CA THR A 55 -18.08 0.26 -5.25
C THR A 55 -18.49 -0.97 -4.47
N LEU A 56 -17.89 -1.17 -3.29
CA LEU A 56 -18.33 -2.20 -2.37
C LEU A 56 -19.51 -1.68 -1.53
N PRO A 57 -20.54 -2.50 -1.28
CA PRO A 57 -21.76 -2.06 -0.60
C PRO A 57 -21.63 -1.80 0.90
N TRP A 58 -20.57 -2.28 1.55
CA TRP A 58 -20.28 -2.05 2.98
C TRP A 58 -18.78 -1.92 3.20
N ASN A 59 -18.41 -1.30 4.32
CA ASN A 59 -17.03 -1.16 4.78
C ASN A 59 -16.53 -2.50 5.34
N HIS A 60 -15.41 -3.00 4.82
CA HIS A 60 -14.78 -4.23 5.32
C HIS A 60 -13.89 -3.96 6.53
N GLY A 61 -13.33 -2.75 6.65
CA GLY A 61 -12.51 -2.37 7.79
C GLY A 61 -11.21 -3.18 7.89
N ASP A 62 -10.68 -3.60 6.75
CA ASP A 62 -9.56 -4.54 6.63
C ASP A 62 -8.34 -3.90 5.96
N TYR A 63 -8.11 -2.60 6.22
CA TYR A 63 -6.96 -1.84 5.68
C TYR A 63 -6.85 -1.83 4.15
N GLY A 64 -7.96 -2.13 3.46
CA GLY A 64 -8.05 -2.12 2.01
C GLY A 64 -7.84 -3.49 1.37
N ASP A 65 -7.80 -4.56 2.15
CA ASP A 65 -7.50 -5.91 1.65
C ASP A 65 -8.55 -6.40 0.67
N THR A 66 -9.82 -6.41 1.09
CA THR A 66 -10.94 -6.81 0.24
C THR A 66 -11.05 -5.95 -1.02
N PRO A 67 -11.07 -4.60 -0.95
CA PRO A 67 -11.14 -3.78 -2.16
C PRO A 67 -9.96 -4.01 -3.11
N ARG A 68 -8.73 -4.18 -2.61
CA ARG A 68 -7.57 -4.56 -3.45
C ARG A 68 -7.79 -5.92 -4.12
N ALA A 69 -8.22 -6.92 -3.37
CA ALA A 69 -8.44 -8.28 -3.89
C ALA A 69 -9.54 -8.34 -4.96
N VAL A 70 -10.67 -7.65 -4.75
CA VAL A 70 -11.79 -7.60 -5.70
C VAL A 70 -11.35 -6.96 -7.02
N ALA A 71 -10.65 -5.82 -6.96
CA ALA A 71 -10.12 -5.19 -8.18
C ALA A 71 -9.03 -6.04 -8.84
N ALA A 72 -8.17 -6.71 -8.07
CA ALA A 72 -7.13 -7.58 -8.60
C ALA A 72 -7.72 -8.77 -9.38
N MET A 73 -8.77 -9.39 -8.84
CA MET A 73 -9.53 -10.44 -9.52
C MET A 73 -10.15 -9.90 -10.83
N SER A 74 -10.80 -8.72 -10.76
CA SER A 74 -11.38 -8.07 -11.95
C SER A 74 -10.32 -7.77 -13.01
N ALA A 75 -9.19 -7.19 -12.64
CA ALA A 75 -8.07 -6.91 -13.55
C ALA A 75 -7.50 -8.19 -14.17
N SER A 76 -7.29 -9.24 -13.37
CA SER A 76 -6.80 -10.54 -13.85
C SER A 76 -7.70 -11.12 -14.95
N SER A 77 -9.02 -11.11 -14.72
CA SER A 77 -10.04 -11.62 -15.66
C SER A 77 -10.08 -10.84 -16.99
N GLN A 78 -9.66 -9.57 -16.96
CA GLN A 78 -9.67 -8.66 -18.11
C GLN A 78 -8.35 -8.66 -18.89
N GLY A 79 -7.43 -9.58 -18.56
CA GLY A 79 -6.20 -9.74 -19.34
C GLY A 79 -5.08 -8.77 -18.97
N PHE A 80 -5.07 -8.17 -17.78
CA PHE A 80 -3.94 -7.32 -17.33
C PHE A 80 -2.67 -8.14 -17.07
N ASP A 81 -1.52 -7.63 -17.46
CA ASP A 81 -0.24 -8.34 -17.36
C ASP A 81 0.41 -8.17 -15.98
N ALA A 82 0.12 -7.06 -15.31
CA ALA A 82 0.65 -6.75 -13.99
C ALA A 82 -0.36 -5.96 -13.14
N ILE A 83 -0.19 -6.08 -11.82
CA ILE A 83 -0.95 -5.37 -10.79
C ILE A 83 0.05 -4.62 -9.91
N ALA A 84 -0.23 -3.35 -9.65
CA ALA A 84 0.41 -2.52 -8.63
C ALA A 84 -0.64 -2.00 -7.66
N PHE A 85 -0.25 -1.71 -6.43
CA PHE A 85 -1.13 -1.16 -5.40
C PHE A 85 -0.66 0.23 -4.99
N LEU A 86 -1.62 1.11 -4.69
CA LEU A 86 -1.36 2.44 -4.20
C LEU A 86 -2.45 2.82 -3.19
N ASP A 87 -2.07 3.28 -2.01
CA ASP A 87 -3.02 3.76 -1.01
C ASP A 87 -3.52 5.15 -1.40
N ALA A 88 -4.76 5.45 -1.01
CA ALA A 88 -5.46 6.67 -1.36
C ALA A 88 -4.79 7.96 -0.86
N ASP A 89 -3.93 7.89 0.15
CA ASP A 89 -3.17 9.01 0.73
C ASP A 89 -1.71 9.10 0.25
N ASN A 90 -1.32 8.23 -0.69
CA ASN A 90 0.01 8.14 -1.28
C ASN A 90 0.01 8.51 -2.78
N TRP A 91 1.20 8.68 -3.36
CA TRP A 91 1.34 8.95 -4.79
C TRP A 91 2.65 8.43 -5.37
N TYR A 92 2.68 8.23 -6.68
CA TYR A 92 3.89 7.84 -7.41
C TYR A 92 4.64 9.04 -8.00
N ASP A 93 5.95 8.88 -8.15
CA ASP A 93 6.74 9.73 -9.06
C ASP A 93 6.41 9.37 -10.53
N PRO A 94 6.54 10.30 -11.49
CA PRO A 94 6.06 10.10 -12.87
C PRO A 94 6.67 8.90 -13.63
N ASP A 95 7.83 8.42 -13.21
CA ASP A 95 8.58 7.32 -13.83
C ASP A 95 8.49 6.01 -13.04
N HIS A 96 7.73 5.96 -11.93
CA HIS A 96 7.62 4.79 -11.06
C HIS A 96 7.33 3.49 -11.84
N LEU A 97 6.21 3.44 -12.57
CA LEU A 97 5.83 2.22 -13.30
C LEU A 97 6.79 1.91 -14.45
N ALA A 98 7.37 2.92 -15.10
CA ALA A 98 8.35 2.72 -16.17
C ALA A 98 9.64 2.10 -15.63
N THR A 99 10.08 2.51 -14.43
CA THR A 99 11.21 1.91 -13.72
C THR A 99 10.93 0.45 -13.36
N LEU A 100 9.74 0.11 -12.84
CA LEU A 100 9.41 -1.27 -12.50
C LEU A 100 9.28 -2.18 -13.72
N VAL A 101 8.67 -1.68 -14.81
CA VAL A 101 8.57 -2.41 -16.09
C VAL A 101 9.95 -2.68 -16.69
N ARG A 102 10.83 -1.67 -16.70
CA ARG A 102 12.21 -1.83 -17.17
C ARG A 102 12.94 -2.92 -16.39
N LEU A 103 12.91 -2.83 -15.06
CA LEU A 103 13.57 -3.81 -14.18
C LEU A 103 12.97 -5.22 -14.34
N GLN A 104 11.65 -5.33 -14.49
CA GLN A 104 10.98 -6.59 -14.79
C GLN A 104 11.46 -7.19 -16.11
N ALA A 105 11.58 -6.36 -17.16
CA ALA A 105 12.02 -6.80 -18.47
C ALA A 105 13.48 -7.28 -18.48
N GLU A 106 14.36 -6.63 -17.72
CA GLU A 106 15.77 -6.98 -17.57
C GLU A 106 15.97 -8.28 -16.79
N THR A 107 15.28 -8.42 -15.66
CA THR A 107 15.48 -9.54 -14.71
C THR A 107 14.57 -10.74 -14.97
N LYS A 108 13.50 -10.54 -15.74
CA LYS A 108 12.39 -11.49 -15.89
C LYS A 108 11.75 -11.87 -14.54
N ALA A 109 11.80 -10.96 -13.56
CA ALA A 109 11.17 -11.18 -12.27
C ALA A 109 9.65 -11.35 -12.42
N HIS A 110 9.08 -12.22 -11.58
CA HIS A 110 7.63 -12.36 -11.45
C HIS A 110 7.06 -11.25 -10.56
N ILE A 111 7.86 -10.76 -9.60
CA ILE A 111 7.49 -9.66 -8.71
C ILE A 111 8.67 -8.70 -8.67
N VAL A 112 8.39 -7.43 -8.92
CA VAL A 112 9.31 -6.33 -8.69
C VAL A 112 8.81 -5.55 -7.48
N THR A 113 9.73 -5.13 -6.62
CA THR A 113 9.44 -4.28 -5.47
C THR A 113 10.14 -2.93 -5.61
N ALA A 114 9.58 -1.88 -5.03
CA ALA A 114 10.16 -0.54 -5.02
C ALA A 114 10.60 -0.11 -3.62
N THR A 115 11.52 0.85 -3.58
CA THR A 115 11.77 1.66 -2.38
C THR A 115 10.75 2.81 -2.33
N ARG A 116 10.42 3.26 -1.12
CA ARG A 116 9.54 4.43 -0.89
C ARG A 116 10.27 5.57 -0.19
N ARG A 117 9.82 6.79 -0.43
CA ARG A 117 10.13 7.97 0.38
C ARG A 117 9.06 8.14 1.43
N LEU A 118 9.48 8.43 2.65
CA LEU A 118 8.60 8.81 3.75
C LEU A 118 8.34 10.32 3.64
N ILE A 119 7.07 10.68 3.59
CA ILE A 119 6.61 12.06 3.43
C ILE A 119 5.85 12.50 4.68
N ARG A 120 6.16 13.70 5.17
CA ARG A 120 5.46 14.33 6.28
C ARG A 120 4.05 14.78 5.85
N PRO A 121 3.14 15.08 6.81
CA PRO A 121 1.80 15.57 6.49
C PRO A 121 1.77 16.86 5.67
N ASP A 122 2.78 17.71 5.82
CA ASP A 122 2.93 18.96 5.06
C ASP A 122 3.47 18.75 3.63
N GLY A 123 3.78 17.52 3.25
CA GLY A 123 4.32 17.16 1.93
C GLY A 123 5.85 17.19 1.84
N SER A 124 6.57 17.62 2.90
CA SER A 124 8.03 17.61 2.92
C SER A 124 8.60 16.19 3.07
N VAL A 125 9.76 15.93 2.47
CA VAL A 125 10.42 14.62 2.57
C VAL A 125 11.02 14.44 3.97
N LEU A 126 10.63 13.36 4.66
CA LEU A 126 11.25 12.93 5.92
C LEU A 126 12.55 12.17 5.64
N ALA A 127 12.46 11.08 4.88
CA ALA A 127 13.61 10.23 4.56
C ALA A 127 13.31 9.26 3.41
N VAL A 128 14.35 8.58 2.91
CA VAL A 128 14.17 7.34 2.13
C VAL A 128 13.95 6.19 3.11
N CYS A 129 12.89 5.40 2.91
CA CYS A 129 12.55 4.28 3.79
C CYS A 129 13.58 3.16 3.66
N LYS A 130 14.17 2.74 4.79
CA LYS A 130 15.12 1.62 4.84
C LYS A 130 14.47 0.27 5.12
N GLN A 131 13.20 0.27 5.56
CA GLN A 131 12.48 -0.95 5.94
C GLN A 131 11.89 -1.67 4.71
N SER A 132 11.26 -0.95 3.79
CA SER A 132 10.70 -1.52 2.54
C SER A 132 11.82 -1.72 1.50
N ASN A 133 12.68 -2.70 1.75
CA ASN A 133 13.93 -2.94 1.01
C ASN A 133 13.88 -4.16 0.07
N GLY A 134 12.72 -4.81 -0.06
CA GLY A 134 12.55 -6.00 -0.92
C GLY A 134 13.32 -7.24 -0.45
N VAL A 135 13.80 -7.25 0.79
CA VAL A 135 14.48 -8.38 1.44
C VAL A 135 13.74 -8.74 2.72
N ASP A 136 13.74 -7.84 3.70
CA ASP A 136 13.15 -8.05 5.02
C ASP A 136 11.65 -7.77 5.00
N PHE A 137 11.26 -6.76 4.22
CA PHE A 137 9.90 -6.27 4.13
C PHE A 137 9.66 -5.56 2.80
N CYS A 138 8.41 -5.57 2.35
CA CYS A 138 7.93 -4.76 1.25
C CYS A 138 6.55 -4.23 1.61
N ASP A 139 6.41 -2.92 1.60
CA ASP A 139 5.12 -2.25 1.80
C ASP A 139 4.16 -2.53 0.64
N MET A 140 2.85 -2.51 0.91
CA MET A 140 1.82 -2.76 -0.08
C MET A 140 1.97 -1.86 -1.33
N ASN A 141 2.26 -0.57 -1.14
CA ASN A 141 2.39 0.43 -2.21
C ASN A 141 3.58 0.16 -3.15
N CYS A 142 4.51 -0.68 -2.71
CA CYS A 142 5.78 -0.93 -3.40
C CYS A 142 5.75 -2.19 -4.28
N PHE A 143 4.64 -2.94 -4.31
CA PHE A 143 4.53 -4.16 -5.10
C PHE A 143 4.18 -3.89 -6.57
N PHE A 144 4.90 -4.56 -7.46
CA PHE A 144 4.55 -4.74 -8.86
C PHE A 144 4.58 -6.23 -9.19
N ILE A 145 3.39 -6.82 -9.23
CA ILE A 145 3.18 -8.26 -9.34
C ILE A 145 2.78 -8.54 -10.77
N THR A 146 3.54 -9.38 -11.48
CA THR A 146 3.17 -9.82 -12.83
C THR A 146 2.29 -11.06 -12.80
N ARG A 147 1.61 -11.34 -13.91
CA ARG A 147 0.65 -12.44 -14.05
C ARG A 147 1.12 -13.81 -13.49
N PRO A 148 2.38 -14.27 -13.72
CA PRO A 148 2.88 -15.51 -13.13
C PRO A 148 2.80 -15.59 -11.59
N ALA A 149 2.70 -14.45 -10.90
CA ALA A 149 2.64 -14.37 -9.44
C ALA A 149 1.26 -13.93 -8.89
N PHE A 150 0.22 -13.79 -9.71
CA PHE A 150 -1.12 -13.40 -9.23
C PHE A 150 -1.71 -14.37 -8.19
N ALA A 151 -1.29 -15.63 -8.20
CA ALA A 151 -1.69 -16.60 -7.18
C ALA A 151 -1.34 -16.16 -5.75
N ALA A 152 -0.29 -15.35 -5.56
CA ALA A 152 0.07 -14.77 -4.26
C ALA A 152 -1.00 -13.80 -3.75
N ILE A 153 -1.57 -12.97 -4.64
CA ILE A 153 -2.69 -12.08 -4.30
C ILE A 153 -3.91 -12.91 -3.89
N GLY A 154 -4.20 -13.99 -4.63
CA GLY A 154 -5.29 -14.91 -4.28
C GLY A 154 -5.10 -15.55 -2.91
N ALA A 155 -3.91 -16.08 -2.61
CA ALA A 155 -3.62 -16.66 -1.29
C ALA A 155 -3.72 -15.62 -0.16
N TRP A 156 -3.22 -14.40 -0.39
CA TRP A 156 -3.31 -13.29 0.55
C TRP A 156 -4.76 -12.84 0.79
N ALA A 157 -5.60 -12.83 -0.25
CA ALA A 157 -6.99 -12.42 -0.14
C ALA A 157 -7.82 -13.33 0.78
N PHE A 158 -7.44 -14.60 0.92
CA PHE A 158 -8.10 -15.59 1.79
C PHE A 158 -7.36 -15.84 3.12
N LYS A 159 -6.42 -14.97 3.50
CA LYS A 159 -5.77 -15.04 4.82
C LYS A 159 -6.77 -14.79 5.96
N ASP A 160 -6.35 -15.08 7.19
CA ASP A 160 -7.10 -14.69 8.38
C ASP A 160 -7.37 -13.18 8.40
N PRO A 161 -8.63 -12.71 8.42
CA PRO A 161 -8.94 -11.28 8.42
C PRO A 161 -8.36 -10.50 9.61
N ARG A 162 -8.03 -11.18 10.72
CA ARG A 162 -7.37 -10.55 11.87
C ARG A 162 -5.94 -10.10 11.56
N ALA A 163 -5.35 -10.63 10.48
CA ALA A 163 -4.01 -10.27 10.02
C ALA A 163 -3.98 -9.00 9.15
N SER A 164 -5.12 -8.36 8.87
CA SER A 164 -5.20 -7.24 7.91
C SER A 164 -4.38 -6.00 8.30
N ILE A 165 -4.07 -5.83 9.59
CA ILE A 165 -3.17 -4.75 10.06
C ILE A 165 -1.70 -4.97 9.65
N VAL A 166 -1.33 -6.20 9.30
CA VAL A 166 0.01 -6.62 8.83
C VAL A 166 -0.12 -7.35 7.49
N ASP A 167 -1.06 -6.90 6.66
CA ASP A 167 -1.43 -7.49 5.37
C ASP A 167 -0.24 -7.61 4.42
N ASP A 168 0.59 -6.58 4.37
CA ASP A 168 1.83 -6.50 3.60
C ASP A 168 2.89 -7.51 4.07
N TYR A 169 3.06 -7.73 5.38
CA TYR A 169 3.90 -8.79 5.92
C TYR A 169 3.38 -10.18 5.54
N VAL A 170 2.08 -10.40 5.54
CA VAL A 170 1.49 -11.68 5.11
C VAL A 170 1.74 -11.91 3.62
N LEU A 171 1.48 -10.91 2.77
CA LEU A 171 1.74 -11.01 1.33
C LEU A 171 3.23 -11.24 1.06
N TRP A 172 4.11 -10.49 1.72
CA TRP A 172 5.55 -10.65 1.60
C TRP A 172 6.01 -12.05 2.02
N GLY A 173 5.49 -12.57 3.14
CA GLY A 173 5.74 -13.92 3.60
C GLY A 173 5.32 -14.99 2.58
N LEU A 174 4.12 -14.85 1.99
CA LEU A 174 3.65 -15.75 0.92
C LEU A 174 4.57 -15.70 -0.31
N ILE A 175 5.00 -14.52 -0.70
CA ILE A 175 5.92 -14.30 -1.83
C ILE A 175 7.28 -14.94 -1.56
N ARG A 176 7.86 -14.71 -0.39
CA ARG A 176 9.18 -15.23 0.03
C ARG A 176 9.21 -16.75 0.12
N ASN A 177 8.08 -17.38 0.45
CA ASN A 177 7.93 -18.83 0.50
C ASN A 177 7.48 -19.44 -0.83
N SER A 178 7.36 -18.64 -1.88
CA SER A 178 7.04 -19.12 -3.23
C SER A 178 8.30 -19.30 -4.09
N ASN A 179 8.14 -19.90 -5.27
CA ASN A 179 9.19 -19.98 -6.28
C ASN A 179 9.23 -18.73 -7.20
N ALA A 180 8.65 -17.61 -6.78
CA ALA A 180 8.63 -16.39 -7.58
C ALA A 180 10.04 -15.81 -7.76
N LYS A 181 10.37 -15.38 -8.98
CA LYS A 181 11.57 -14.60 -9.24
C LYS A 181 11.36 -13.18 -8.76
N LEU A 182 12.26 -12.66 -7.93
CA LEU A 182 12.13 -11.35 -7.32
C LEU A 182 13.20 -10.39 -7.84
N ALA A 183 12.84 -9.12 -8.00
CA ALA A 183 13.76 -8.02 -8.20
C ALA A 183 13.34 -6.83 -7.33
N HIS A 184 14.30 -6.00 -6.94
CA HIS A 184 14.04 -4.80 -6.13
C HIS A 184 14.67 -3.58 -6.79
N SER A 185 13.89 -2.51 -6.91
CA SER A 185 14.36 -1.19 -7.30
C SER A 185 14.70 -0.37 -6.07
N ALA A 186 15.95 0.07 -5.97
CA ALA A 186 16.41 0.99 -4.93
C ALA A 186 15.98 2.45 -5.19
N GLU A 187 15.41 2.76 -6.36
CA GLU A 187 14.90 4.09 -6.69
C GLU A 187 13.63 4.39 -5.89
N PRO A 188 13.62 5.44 -5.03
CA PRO A 188 12.55 5.67 -4.09
C PRO A 188 11.40 6.48 -4.72
N THR A 189 10.66 5.82 -5.61
CA THR A 189 9.65 6.45 -6.51
C THR A 189 8.21 6.39 -5.98
N VAL A 190 8.00 5.76 -4.82
CA VAL A 190 6.72 5.82 -4.08
C VAL A 190 6.80 6.90 -3.01
N ASN A 191 5.84 7.82 -2.98
CA ASN A 191 5.70 8.82 -1.94
C ASN A 191 4.69 8.33 -0.90
N TYR A 192 5.21 7.84 0.22
CA TYR A 192 4.42 7.30 1.31
C TYR A 192 4.24 8.34 2.41
N ARG A 193 3.02 8.87 2.55
CA ARG A 193 2.68 9.79 3.63
C ARG A 193 2.61 9.01 4.94
N THR A 194 3.53 9.28 5.86
CA THR A 194 3.63 8.52 7.11
C THR A 194 3.02 9.27 8.29
N MET A 195 2.15 8.58 9.02
CA MET A 195 1.73 8.94 10.37
C MET A 195 2.31 8.00 11.42
N TRP A 196 3.24 7.12 11.08
CA TRP A 196 3.82 6.17 12.03
C TRP A 196 4.79 6.88 12.97
N ALA A 197 4.52 6.87 14.27
CA ALA A 197 5.35 7.58 15.24
C ALA A 197 6.83 7.13 15.20
N MET A 198 7.06 5.82 15.04
CA MET A 198 8.40 5.26 14.97
C MET A 198 9.23 5.84 13.83
N THR A 199 8.62 6.19 12.68
CA THR A 199 9.38 6.77 11.58
C THR A 199 9.95 8.15 11.93
N TYR A 200 9.27 8.93 12.76
CA TYR A 200 9.77 10.25 13.21
C TYR A 200 10.85 10.08 14.28
N ILE A 201 10.61 9.21 15.27
CA ILE A 201 11.52 8.95 16.39
C ILE A 201 12.88 8.45 15.89
N GLU A 202 12.88 7.52 14.92
CA GLU A 202 14.12 6.99 14.32
C GLU A 202 14.95 8.06 13.59
N HIS A 203 14.33 9.18 13.20
CA HIS A 203 15.00 10.32 12.56
C HIS A 203 15.21 11.49 13.52
N GLY A 204 15.00 11.29 14.82
CA GLY A 204 15.19 12.33 15.84
C GLY A 204 14.13 13.42 15.82
N GLU A 205 12.96 13.17 15.20
CA GLU A 205 11.83 14.09 15.14
C GLU A 205 10.70 13.69 16.10
N GLU A 206 9.98 14.68 16.59
CA GLU A 206 8.77 14.45 17.38
C GLU A 206 7.61 14.00 16.47
N PRO A 207 6.93 12.90 16.79
CA PRO A 207 5.76 12.45 16.02
C PRO A 207 4.65 13.52 15.98
N PRO A 208 4.09 13.85 14.81
CA PRO A 208 2.99 14.80 14.73
C PRO A 208 1.75 14.33 15.53
N PRO A 209 0.84 15.25 15.90
CA PRO A 209 -0.45 14.86 16.49
C PRO A 209 -1.22 13.89 15.60
N GLY A 210 -1.84 12.88 16.21
CA GLY A 210 -2.53 11.81 15.48
C GLY A 210 -1.62 10.75 14.87
N SER A 211 -0.31 10.79 15.17
CA SER A 211 0.58 9.68 14.82
C SER A 211 0.14 8.37 15.45
N ARG A 212 0.39 7.28 14.73
CA ARG A 212 -0.04 5.92 15.09
C ARG A 212 1.14 5.09 15.52
N CYS A 213 0.89 4.12 16.39
CA CYS A 213 1.82 3.04 16.70
C CYS A 213 1.09 1.68 16.64
N MET A 214 1.87 0.63 16.40
CA MET A 214 1.39 -0.74 16.53
C MET A 214 1.96 -1.34 17.80
N LEU A 215 1.09 -1.91 18.62
CA LEU A 215 1.48 -2.61 19.84
C LEU A 215 0.86 -4.00 19.82
N ARG A 216 1.63 -4.98 20.28
CA ARG A 216 1.21 -6.39 20.33
C ARG A 216 1.13 -6.84 21.78
N SER A 217 -0.05 -7.29 22.19
CA SER A 217 -0.20 -8.00 23.47
C SER A 217 0.40 -9.41 23.35
N PRO A 218 1.04 -9.95 24.40
CA PRO A 218 1.51 -11.34 24.43
C PRO A 218 0.40 -12.36 24.11
N ASP A 219 -0.83 -12.06 24.51
CA ASP A 219 -1.99 -12.95 24.39
C ASP A 219 -2.71 -12.83 23.03
N GLU A 220 -2.32 -11.86 22.20
CA GLU A 220 -2.94 -11.66 20.89
C GLU A 220 -2.01 -12.10 19.74
N PRO A 221 -2.55 -12.78 18.71
CA PRO A 221 -1.75 -13.23 17.58
C PRO A 221 -1.22 -12.06 16.74
N TYR A 222 -1.99 -10.97 16.64
CA TYR A 222 -1.69 -9.81 15.79
C TYR A 222 -1.61 -8.52 16.61
N PRO A 223 -0.85 -7.51 16.14
CA PRO A 223 -0.83 -6.21 16.80
C PRO A 223 -2.17 -5.49 16.66
N LYS A 224 -2.37 -4.44 17.45
CA LYS A 224 -3.41 -3.43 17.28
C LYS A 224 -2.80 -2.07 17.04
N MET A 225 -3.54 -1.22 16.34
CA MET A 225 -3.17 0.17 16.07
C MET A 225 -3.70 1.08 17.16
N PHE A 226 -2.85 1.97 17.65
CA PHE A 226 -3.20 2.97 18.66
C PHE A 226 -2.75 4.36 18.22
N ASP A 227 -3.41 5.40 18.75
CA ASP A 227 -2.85 6.75 18.75
C ASP A 227 -1.61 6.76 19.65
N TYR A 228 -0.48 7.18 19.10
CA TYR A 228 0.82 7.13 19.77
C TYR A 228 0.85 7.99 21.04
N TRP A 229 0.28 9.19 20.98
CA TRP A 229 0.31 10.11 22.12
C TRP A 229 -0.56 9.63 23.27
N THR A 230 -1.68 8.98 22.96
CA THR A 230 -2.52 8.30 23.94
C THR A 230 -1.78 7.11 24.55
N ALA A 231 -1.18 6.26 23.72
CA ALA A 231 -0.38 5.13 24.18
C ALA A 231 0.77 5.55 25.10
N ARG A 232 1.51 6.61 24.71
CA ARG A 232 2.62 7.16 25.50
C ARG A 232 2.16 7.69 26.85
N ARG A 233 1.09 8.49 26.91
CA ARG A 233 0.55 9.02 28.18
C ARG A 233 0.11 7.91 29.12
N MET A 234 -0.54 6.87 28.60
CA MET A 234 -0.97 5.73 29.42
C MET A 234 0.23 4.96 29.97
N HIS A 235 1.25 4.72 29.14
CA HIS A 235 2.49 4.10 29.59
C HIS A 235 3.20 4.92 30.69
N GLU A 236 3.34 6.24 30.49
CA GLU A 236 3.94 7.15 31.48
C GLU A 236 3.14 7.20 32.80
N ALA A 237 1.83 6.97 32.75
CA ALA A 237 0.95 6.88 33.91
C ALA A 237 0.90 5.48 34.56
N GLY A 238 1.60 4.47 34.01
CA GLY A 238 1.54 3.09 34.46
C GLY A 238 0.19 2.41 34.23
N LEU A 239 -0.58 2.88 33.24
CA LEU A 239 -1.89 2.34 32.87
C LEU A 239 -1.77 1.34 31.71
N GLU A 240 -2.64 0.33 31.70
CA GLU A 240 -2.72 -0.63 30.60
C GLU A 240 -3.46 -0.05 29.39
N LEU A 241 -2.99 -0.39 28.19
CA LEU A 241 -3.65 -0.07 26.93
C LEU A 241 -4.70 -1.16 26.63
N THR A 242 -5.98 -0.79 26.71
CA THR A 242 -7.11 -1.66 26.36
C THR A 242 -7.48 -1.52 24.89
#